data_AF-A0A7K3XA18-F1
#
_entry.id   AF-A0A7K3XA18-F1
#
_cell.length_a   1.000
_cell.length_b   1.000
_cell.length_c   1.000
_cell.angle_alpha   90.00
_cell.angle_beta   90.00
_cell.angle_gamma   90.00
#
_symmetry.space_group_name_H-M   'P 1'
#
loop_
_entity.id
_entity.type
_entity.pdbx_description
1 polymer ?
#
loop_
_entity_poly.entity_id
_entity_poly.type
_entity_poly.pdbx_seq_one_letter_code
_entity_poly.pdbx_strand_id
1 'polypeptide(L)'
;MRWPTPVSGSPRSGADVVRWPDSPDARRALEDWCAVAPPVPYLSGDHLDFRGADLSGLDLVGAYLAGARMSGCRFDGARGTVVGPVLVDEHGAGSLDGAELETWFAARGAESIRVHVAA
;
A
#
# COMPACT_ATOMS: atom_id res chain seq x y z
N MET A 1 13.40 -15.85 -2.53
CA MET A 1 13.34 -14.40 -2.82
C MET A 1 14.03 -13.66 -1.69
N ARG A 2 14.99 -12.77 -2.00
CA ARG A 2 15.56 -11.84 -1.01
C ARG A 2 14.82 -10.52 -1.18
N TRP A 3 14.00 -10.17 -0.19
CA TRP A 3 13.29 -8.90 -0.18
C TRP A 3 14.27 -7.76 0.12
N PRO A 4 14.14 -6.60 -0.54
CA PRO A 4 14.99 -5.45 -0.25
C PRO A 4 14.77 -4.99 1.20
N THR A 5 15.86 -4.68 1.90
CA THR A 5 15.82 -4.06 3.22
C THR A 5 15.18 -2.67 3.11
N PRO A 6 14.23 -2.29 3.99
CA PRO A 6 13.71 -0.93 3.99
C PRO A 6 14.87 0.06 4.16
N VAL A 7 14.93 1.08 3.32
CA VAL A 7 15.90 2.16 3.50
C VAL A 7 15.53 2.93 4.77
N SER A 8 16.46 2.99 5.73
CA SER A 8 16.35 3.85 6.91
C SER A 8 16.37 5.31 6.45
N GLY A 9 15.21 5.96 6.33
CA GLY A 9 15.19 7.40 6.02
C GLY A 9 13.87 8.04 5.61
N SER A 10 12.82 7.31 5.26
CA SER A 10 11.52 7.92 4.87
C SER A 10 10.57 8.00 6.08
N PRO A 11 9.81 9.11 6.25
CA PRO A 11 8.88 9.25 7.37
C PRO A 11 7.75 8.23 7.20
N ARG A 12 7.74 7.22 8.06
CA ARG A 12 6.62 6.27 8.19
C ARG A 12 5.80 6.66 9.41
N SER A 13 5.46 7.92 9.59
CA SER A 13 4.66 8.30 10.75
C SER A 13 3.18 8.19 10.40
N GLY A 14 2.34 7.81 11.37
CA GLY A 14 0.89 7.82 11.15
C GLY A 14 0.34 9.22 10.82
N ALA A 15 1.11 10.29 11.07
CA ALA A 15 0.74 11.65 10.68
C ALA A 15 0.88 11.89 9.16
N ASP A 16 1.60 11.03 8.44
CA ASP A 16 1.75 11.11 6.98
C ASP A 16 0.54 10.52 6.25
N VAL A 17 -0.31 9.73 6.95
CA VAL A 17 -1.58 9.24 6.40
C VAL A 17 -2.59 10.37 6.39
N VAL A 18 -2.78 10.98 5.22
CA VAL A 18 -3.66 12.16 5.03
C VAL A 18 -5.12 11.83 5.32
N ARG A 19 -5.58 10.62 4.98
CA ARG A 19 -6.91 10.08 5.31
C ARG A 19 -6.79 8.60 5.62
N TRP A 20 -7.21 8.24 6.83
CA TRP A 20 -7.24 6.84 7.27
C TRP A 20 -8.34 6.04 6.57
N PRO A 21 -8.13 4.73 6.33
CA PRO A 21 -9.19 3.84 5.86
C PRO A 21 -10.31 3.73 6.91
N ASP A 22 -11.54 3.52 6.42
CA ASP A 22 -12.72 3.35 7.28
C ASP A 22 -12.72 1.98 7.99
N SER A 23 -11.99 1.00 7.46
CA SER A 23 -11.83 -0.32 8.07
C SER A 23 -10.90 -0.27 9.30
N PRO A 24 -11.33 -0.76 10.47
CA PRO A 24 -10.50 -0.77 11.67
C PRO A 24 -9.28 -1.67 11.52
N ASP A 25 -9.37 -2.76 10.77
CA ASP A 25 -8.25 -3.70 10.57
C ASP A 25 -7.17 -3.08 9.67
N ALA A 26 -7.58 -2.45 8.57
CA ALA A 26 -6.66 -1.72 7.70
C ALA A 26 -5.99 -0.53 8.41
N ARG A 27 -6.76 0.18 9.25
CA ARG A 27 -6.24 1.25 10.09
C ARG A 27 -5.21 0.72 11.07
N ARG A 28 -5.51 -0.37 11.79
CA ARG A 28 -4.58 -0.99 12.74
C ARG A 28 -3.28 -1.40 12.06
N ALA A 29 -3.36 -2.01 10.87
CA ALA A 29 -2.18 -2.40 10.11
C ALA A 29 -1.28 -1.21 9.75
N LEU A 30 -1.88 -0.08 9.32
CA LEU A 30 -1.13 1.16 9.09
C LEU A 30 -0.55 1.74 10.38
N GLU A 31 -1.31 1.75 11.48
CA GLU A 31 -0.81 2.21 12.78
C GLU A 31 0.38 1.39 13.26
N ASP A 32 0.29 0.06 13.17
CA ASP A 32 1.34 -0.87 13.57
C ASP A 32 2.57 -0.75 12.66
N TRP A 33 2.37 -0.57 11.35
CA TRP A 33 3.45 -0.34 10.39
C TRP A 33 4.17 1.01 10.58
N CYS A 34 3.41 2.04 10.97
CA CYS A 34 3.93 3.37 11.29
C CYS A 34 4.52 3.49 12.71
N ALA A 35 4.43 2.44 13.53
CA ALA A 35 4.96 2.45 14.88
C ALA A 35 6.50 2.57 14.87
N VAL A 36 7.06 3.10 15.96
CA VAL A 36 8.53 3.24 16.14
C VAL A 36 9.25 1.89 16.03
N ALA A 37 8.60 0.81 16.48
CA ALA A 37 9.09 -0.55 16.39
C ALA A 37 7.97 -1.44 15.83
N PRO A 38 7.79 -1.48 14.50
CA PRO A 38 6.74 -2.27 13.90
C PRO A 38 7.07 -3.77 14.07
N PRO A 39 6.06 -4.63 14.26
CA PRO A 39 6.28 -6.07 14.43
C PRO A 39 6.91 -6.71 13.18
N VAL A 40 6.64 -6.13 12.01
CA VAL A 40 7.21 -6.54 10.72
C VAL A 40 7.71 -5.29 9.95
N PRO A 41 8.75 -5.41 9.11
CA PRO A 41 9.36 -4.26 8.44
C PRO A 41 8.56 -3.74 7.23
N TYR A 42 7.37 -4.27 6.97
CA TYR A 42 6.51 -3.95 5.83
C TYR A 42 5.05 -3.82 6.27
N LEU A 43 4.23 -3.16 5.46
CA LEU A 43 2.79 -3.11 5.69
C LEU A 43 2.18 -4.46 5.34
N SER A 44 1.61 -5.15 6.34
CA SER A 44 0.76 -6.34 6.12
C SER A 44 -0.66 -5.86 5.83
N GLY A 45 -0.96 -5.65 4.55
CA GLY A 45 -2.26 -5.17 4.07
C GLY A 45 -3.04 -6.23 3.30
N ASP A 46 -2.58 -7.48 3.31
CA ASP A 46 -3.22 -8.58 2.60
C ASP A 46 -4.68 -8.75 3.03
N HIS A 47 -5.57 -8.82 2.03
CA HIS A 47 -7.01 -8.92 2.21
C HIS A 47 -7.69 -7.81 3.03
N LEU A 48 -6.96 -6.75 3.40
CA LEU A 48 -7.51 -5.61 4.15
C LEU A 48 -8.23 -4.63 3.23
N ASP A 49 -9.09 -3.81 3.84
CA ASP A 49 -9.91 -2.82 3.15
C ASP A 49 -9.38 -1.41 3.37
N PHE A 50 -8.62 -0.91 2.38
CA PHE A 50 -8.05 0.43 2.40
C PHE A 50 -8.94 1.47 1.72
N ARG A 51 -10.19 1.14 1.33
CA ARG A 51 -11.00 2.01 0.47
C ARG A 51 -11.08 3.45 0.99
N GLY A 52 -10.86 4.38 0.05
CA GLY A 52 -10.85 5.81 0.32
C GLY A 52 -9.64 6.32 1.12
N ALA A 53 -8.68 5.48 1.52
CA ALA A 53 -7.49 5.95 2.22
C ALA A 53 -6.66 6.89 1.33
N ASP A 54 -6.10 7.92 1.94
CA ASP A 54 -5.14 8.81 1.28
C ASP A 54 -3.76 8.45 1.80
N LEU A 55 -3.01 7.72 0.96
CA LEU A 55 -1.68 7.17 1.21
C LEU A 55 -0.60 7.98 0.48
N SER A 56 -0.92 9.23 0.15
CA SER A 56 -0.02 10.16 -0.54
C SER A 56 1.27 10.38 0.24
N GLY A 57 2.39 10.48 -0.48
CA GLY A 57 3.73 10.69 0.09
C GLY A 57 4.34 9.51 0.85
N LEU A 58 3.60 8.40 1.02
CA LEU A 58 4.10 7.24 1.76
C LEU A 58 5.15 6.46 0.95
N ASP A 59 6.14 5.95 1.68
CA ASP A 59 7.09 4.96 1.18
C ASP A 59 6.55 3.55 1.47
N LEU A 60 5.86 2.98 0.48
CA LEU A 60 5.18 1.68 0.56
C LEU A 60 6.13 0.50 0.34
N VAL A 61 7.44 0.65 0.55
CA VAL A 61 8.43 -0.42 0.31
C VAL A 61 8.07 -1.73 1.01
N GLY A 62 7.99 -2.79 0.22
CA GLY A 62 7.66 -4.13 0.67
C GLY A 62 6.20 -4.33 1.10
N ALA A 63 5.29 -3.36 0.88
CA ALA A 63 3.90 -3.50 1.31
C ALA A 63 3.24 -4.71 0.64
N TYR A 64 2.72 -5.63 1.44
CA TYR A 64 1.95 -6.78 0.98
C TYR A 64 0.49 -6.38 0.89
N LEU A 65 -0.02 -6.28 -0.33
CA LEU A 65 -1.37 -5.82 -0.62
C LEU A 65 -2.18 -6.89 -1.37
N ALA A 66 -1.71 -8.13 -1.36
CA ALA A 66 -2.38 -9.25 -2.03
C ALA A 66 -3.86 -9.35 -1.59
N GLY A 67 -4.78 -9.20 -2.52
CA GLY A 67 -6.22 -9.21 -2.28
C GLY A 67 -6.78 -8.01 -1.50
N ALA A 68 -5.97 -6.98 -1.26
CA ALA A 68 -6.41 -5.76 -0.58
C ALA A 68 -7.40 -4.98 -1.45
N ARG A 69 -8.40 -4.34 -0.83
CA ARG A 69 -9.34 -3.44 -1.51
C ARG A 69 -8.81 -2.02 -1.48
N MET A 70 -8.58 -1.44 -2.65
CA MET A 70 -7.96 -0.11 -2.77
C MET A 70 -8.79 0.88 -3.62
N SER A 71 -10.08 0.58 -3.84
CA SER A 71 -10.95 1.49 -4.58
C SER A 71 -11.09 2.84 -3.85
N GLY A 72 -10.94 3.93 -4.61
CA GLY A 72 -10.97 5.29 -4.06
C GLY A 72 -9.71 5.75 -3.32
N CYS A 73 -8.64 4.96 -3.27
CA CYS A 73 -7.39 5.39 -2.64
C CYS A 73 -6.62 6.43 -3.48
N ARG A 74 -5.85 7.29 -2.79
CA ARG A 74 -4.90 8.24 -3.39
C ARG A 74 -3.46 7.88 -3.06
N PHE A 75 -2.56 8.18 -3.99
CA PHE A 75 -1.14 7.83 -3.92
C PHE A 75 -0.25 8.98 -4.38
N ASP A 76 -0.71 10.24 -4.31
CA ASP A 76 0.06 11.38 -4.81
C ASP A 76 1.45 11.44 -4.15
N GLY A 77 2.51 11.34 -4.95
CA GLY A 77 3.89 11.30 -4.43
C GLY A 77 4.29 10.03 -3.69
N ALA A 78 3.44 8.99 -3.68
CA ALA A 78 3.78 7.71 -3.05
C ALA A 78 4.84 6.97 -3.88
N ARG A 79 5.70 6.21 -3.20
CA ARG A 79 6.83 5.50 -3.82
C ARG A 79 7.07 4.14 -3.16
N GLY A 80 7.86 3.30 -3.82
CA GLY A 80 8.36 2.05 -3.25
C GLY A 80 7.99 0.81 -4.08
N THR A 81 7.98 -0.33 -3.40
CA THR A 81 7.66 -1.63 -4.00
C THR A 81 6.49 -2.27 -3.28
N VAL A 82 5.51 -2.76 -4.01
CA VAL A 82 4.34 -3.43 -3.42
C VAL A 82 4.21 -4.84 -3.98
N VAL A 83 3.55 -5.72 -3.23
CA VAL A 83 3.22 -7.08 -3.65
C VAL A 83 1.72 -7.16 -3.91
N GLY A 84 1.36 -7.39 -5.18
CA GLY A 84 -0.02 -7.58 -5.65
C GLY A 84 -0.45 -9.05 -5.66
N PRO A 85 -1.65 -9.36 -6.20
CA PRO A 85 -2.61 -8.46 -6.85
C PRO A 85 -3.44 -7.62 -5.88
N VAL A 86 -4.10 -6.56 -6.34
CA VAL A 86 -5.06 -5.78 -5.53
C VAL A 86 -6.43 -5.71 -6.20
N LEU A 87 -7.49 -5.53 -5.40
CA LEU A 87 -8.86 -5.33 -5.85
C LEU A 87 -9.14 -3.83 -5.97
N VAL A 88 -9.43 -3.36 -7.19
CA VAL A 88 -9.56 -1.92 -7.49
C VAL A 88 -10.97 -1.45 -7.81
N ASP A 89 -11.93 -2.36 -7.94
CA ASP A 89 -13.33 -2.02 -8.15
C ASP A 89 -14.14 -2.11 -6.86
N GLU A 90 -15.37 -1.58 -6.90
CA GLU A 90 -16.29 -1.60 -5.76
C GLU A 90 -16.89 -2.99 -5.51
N HIS A 91 -16.94 -3.84 -6.56
CA HIS A 91 -17.58 -5.17 -6.54
C HIS A 91 -16.60 -6.35 -6.39
N GLY A 92 -15.29 -6.14 -6.43
CA GLY A 92 -14.25 -7.17 -6.27
C GLY A 92 -13.91 -7.98 -7.53
N ALA A 93 -14.39 -7.58 -8.71
CA ALA A 93 -14.12 -8.24 -10.00
C ALA A 93 -12.88 -7.67 -10.73
N GLY A 94 -12.41 -6.48 -10.35
CA GLY A 94 -11.24 -5.81 -10.92
C GLY A 94 -10.00 -6.11 -10.10
N SER A 95 -9.41 -7.30 -10.27
CA SER A 95 -8.10 -7.63 -9.73
C SER A 95 -7.02 -7.15 -10.69
N LEU A 96 -6.09 -6.31 -10.22
CA LEU A 96 -4.94 -5.86 -11.00
C LEU A 96 -3.64 -6.37 -10.39
N ASP A 97 -2.68 -6.71 -11.24
CA ASP A 97 -1.33 -7.10 -10.85
C ASP A 97 -0.27 -6.59 -11.84
N GLY A 98 1.00 -6.76 -11.49
CA GLY A 98 2.14 -6.44 -12.35
C GLY A 98 2.05 -5.05 -12.96
N ALA A 99 2.31 -4.96 -14.27
CA ALA A 99 2.36 -3.69 -15.00
C ALA A 99 1.01 -2.94 -15.04
N GLU A 100 -0.11 -3.66 -15.01
CA GLU A 100 -1.44 -3.04 -14.98
C GLU A 100 -1.66 -2.33 -13.64
N LEU A 101 -1.24 -2.96 -12.55
CA LEU A 101 -1.29 -2.37 -11.23
C LEU A 101 -0.30 -1.19 -11.08
N GLU A 102 0.91 -1.29 -11.64
CA GLU A 102 1.85 -0.14 -11.69
C GLU A 102 1.22 1.06 -12.39
N THR A 103 0.56 0.83 -13.53
CA THR A 103 -0.16 1.87 -14.28
C THR A 103 -1.30 2.46 -13.47
N TRP A 104 -2.03 1.61 -12.72
CA TRP A 104 -3.12 2.04 -11.85
C TRP A 104 -2.66 2.95 -10.71
N PHE A 105 -1.49 2.67 -10.12
CA PHE A 105 -0.86 3.55 -9.11
C PHE A 105 -0.42 4.87 -9.74
N ALA A 106 0.26 4.83 -10.89
CA ALA A 106 0.73 6.03 -11.59
C ALA A 106 -0.44 6.95 -11.99
N ALA A 107 -1.57 6.38 -12.43
CA ALA A 107 -2.78 7.13 -12.73
C ALA A 107 -3.41 7.83 -11.51
N ARG A 108 -2.99 7.48 -10.29
CA ARG A 108 -3.43 8.05 -9.00
C ARG A 108 -2.34 8.88 -8.31
N GLY A 109 -1.37 9.34 -9.08
CA GLY A 109 -0.35 10.29 -8.61
C GLY A 109 0.88 9.64 -7.97
N ALA A 110 1.00 8.30 -7.96
CA ALA A 110 2.21 7.65 -7.47
C ALA A 110 3.44 8.12 -8.24
N GLU A 111 4.48 8.54 -7.52
CA GLU A 111 5.74 8.99 -8.11
C GLU A 111 6.51 7.81 -8.69
N SER A 112 6.64 6.73 -7.92
CA SER A 112 7.37 5.54 -8.35
C SER A 112 6.97 4.31 -7.54
N ILE A 113 5.90 3.62 -7.95
CA ILE A 113 5.52 2.32 -7.39
C ILE A 113 5.84 1.21 -8.38
N ARG A 114 6.52 0.18 -7.89
CA ARG A 114 6.84 -1.05 -8.61
C ARG A 114 6.07 -2.22 -8.01
N VAL A 115 5.51 -3.08 -8.85
CA VAL A 115 4.69 -4.21 -8.40
C VAL A 115 5.45 -5.51 -8.59
N HIS A 116 5.51 -6.29 -7.52
CA HIS A 116 5.97 -7.68 -7.55
C HIS A 116 4.76 -8.60 -7.48
N VAL A 117 4.73 -9.60 -8.36
CA VAL A 117 3.73 -10.67 -8.32
C VAL A 117 4.04 -11.57 -7.13
N ALA A 118 3.06 -11.80 -6.26
CA ALA A 118 3.16 -12.85 -5.24
C ALA A 118 3.34 -14.21 -5.94
N ALA A 119 4.45 -14.90 -5.67
CA ALA A 119 4.72 -16.23 -6.23
C ALA A 119 3.91 -17.33 -5.55
#